data_AF-A0A4R4L5Z3-F1
#
_entry.id   AF-A0A4R4L5Z3-F1
#
_cell.length_a   1.000
_cell.length_b   1.000
_cell.length_c   1.000
_cell.angle_alpha   90.00
_cell.angle_beta   90.00
_cell.angle_gamma   90.00
#
_symmetry.space_group_name_H-M   'P 1'
#
loop_
_entity.id
_entity.type
_entity.pdbx_description
1 polymer ?
#
loop_
_entity_poly.entity_id
_entity_poly.type
_entity_poly.pdbx_seq_one_letter_code
_entity_poly.pdbx_strand_id
1 'polypeptide(L)'
;MTRARFSTVVLTSVSLLTLAACGGEEPSTTAAPTPSTTTSATADTPSATGSSAAAADPASDKKLCEAAKKIGDESKAAVVKAVSSGQDPTPLMKKAYTDMAEGMVATAATGGSGSEVATALAAFGTEAGKVAGAADMTAAADGAGLRKASADANAACKQVGVNVNF
;
A
#
# COMPACT_ATOMS: atom_id res chain seq x y z
N MET A 1 33.94 35.48 18.68
CA MET A 1 32.71 35.71 19.46
C MET A 1 31.57 35.75 18.45
N THR A 2 30.50 34.95 18.49
CA THR A 2 30.11 33.89 19.43
C THR A 2 29.36 32.79 18.66
N ARG A 3 29.54 31.52 19.05
CA ARG A 3 29.06 30.34 18.32
C ARG A 3 27.70 29.90 18.89
N ALA A 4 26.61 30.22 18.21
CA ALA A 4 25.28 29.75 18.60
C ALA A 4 25.10 28.26 18.22
N ARG A 5 25.03 27.39 19.22
CA ARG A 5 24.52 26.01 19.08
C ARG A 5 23.06 26.03 19.50
N PHE A 6 22.15 25.53 18.66
CA PHE A 6 20.79 25.21 19.08
C PHE A 6 20.51 23.73 18.79
N SER A 7 20.03 23.05 19.83
CA SER A 7 19.99 21.60 19.91
C SER A 7 18.82 21.00 19.14
N THR A 8 19.06 19.82 18.58
CA THR A 8 18.02 18.90 18.10
C THR A 8 17.05 18.55 19.22
N VAL A 9 15.77 18.86 19.04
CA VAL A 9 14.67 18.23 19.78
C VAL A 9 14.03 17.21 18.84
N VAL A 10 14.41 15.95 18.98
CA VAL A 10 13.75 14.83 18.31
C VAL A 10 12.51 14.49 19.12
N LEU A 11 11.33 14.84 18.60
CA LEU A 11 10.06 14.52 19.24
C LEU A 11 9.47 13.26 18.56
N THR A 12 9.90 12.10 19.05
CA THR A 12 9.39 10.78 18.64
C THR A 12 7.97 10.56 19.15
N SER A 13 6.98 11.02 18.39
CA SER A 13 5.56 10.70 18.61
C SER A 13 5.23 9.30 18.08
N VAL A 14 5.51 8.27 18.88
CA VAL A 14 5.06 6.90 18.62
C VAL A 14 3.61 6.74 19.11
N SER A 15 2.65 7.01 18.24
CA SER A 15 1.24 6.71 18.49
C SER A 15 0.94 5.25 18.10
N LEU A 16 0.98 4.35 19.08
CA LEU A 16 0.46 2.99 18.92
C LEU A 16 -1.07 3.04 18.82
N LEU A 17 -1.60 2.99 17.59
CA LEU A 17 -3.03 2.73 17.37
C LEU A 17 -3.33 1.25 17.61
N THR A 18 -3.49 0.87 18.88
CA THR A 18 -4.09 -0.40 19.26
C THR A 18 -5.58 -0.37 18.91
N LEU A 19 -5.96 -0.97 17.78
CA LEU A 19 -7.36 -1.30 17.50
C LEU A 19 -7.85 -2.31 18.55
N ALA A 20 -8.48 -1.80 19.60
CA ALA A 20 -9.25 -2.63 20.51
C ALA A 20 -10.47 -3.19 19.76
N ALA A 21 -10.44 -4.47 19.44
CA ALA A 21 -11.62 -5.19 18.98
C ALA A 21 -12.66 -5.22 20.10
N CYS A 22 -13.69 -4.38 20.00
CA CYS A 22 -14.76 -4.30 20.98
C CYS A 22 -15.77 -5.44 20.74
N GLY A 23 -15.76 -6.46 21.60
CA GLY A 23 -16.73 -7.56 21.55
C GLY A 23 -16.36 -8.74 22.46
N GLY A 24 -16.60 -8.64 23.77
CA GLY A 24 -16.44 -9.78 24.69
C GLY A 24 -16.51 -9.42 26.18
N GLU A 25 -17.49 -9.99 26.88
CA GLU A 25 -17.88 -9.76 28.29
C GLU A 25 -18.77 -10.97 28.70
N GLU A 26 -18.82 -11.52 29.92
CA GLU A 26 -18.30 -11.18 31.26
C GLU A 26 -17.24 -12.20 31.78
N PRO A 27 -16.70 -12.11 33.03
CA PRO A 27 -15.52 -12.86 33.50
C PRO A 27 -15.83 -14.05 34.45
N SER A 28 -14.82 -14.88 34.79
CA SER A 28 -14.70 -15.48 36.15
C SER A 28 -13.41 -16.28 36.46
N THR A 29 -12.93 -16.05 37.68
CA THR A 29 -12.36 -17.03 38.65
C THR A 29 -10.97 -17.66 38.46
N THR A 30 -10.09 -17.21 39.35
CA THR A 30 -8.86 -17.83 39.90
C THR A 30 -8.93 -19.33 40.21
N ALA A 31 -7.93 -20.10 39.78
CA ALA A 31 -7.27 -21.15 40.58
C ALA A 31 -5.90 -21.57 40.01
N ALA A 32 -4.91 -21.68 40.88
CA ALA A 32 -3.65 -22.44 40.75
C ALA A 32 -3.44 -23.16 42.11
N PRO A 33 -2.62 -24.23 42.29
CA PRO A 33 -1.46 -24.71 41.50
C PRO A 33 -1.62 -26.20 41.05
N THR A 34 -0.70 -26.96 40.43
CA THR A 34 0.72 -27.34 40.74
C THR A 34 1.30 -28.14 39.54
N PRO A 35 2.62 -28.40 39.45
CA PRO A 35 3.23 -29.09 38.29
C PRO A 35 3.26 -30.62 38.41
N SER A 36 3.20 -31.32 37.26
CA SER A 36 3.55 -32.74 37.13
C SER A 36 4.32 -33.02 35.84
N THR A 37 5.48 -33.66 36.00
CA THR A 37 6.39 -34.08 34.93
C THR A 37 5.93 -35.39 34.29
N THR A 38 5.87 -35.45 32.96
CA THR A 38 5.91 -36.74 32.22
C THR A 38 6.71 -36.61 30.94
N THR A 39 7.79 -37.40 30.85
CA THR A 39 8.59 -37.58 29.63
C THR A 39 7.95 -38.65 28.74
N SER A 40 7.85 -38.42 27.44
CA SER A 40 8.10 -39.43 26.39
C SER A 40 8.24 -38.77 25.03
N ALA A 41 9.11 -39.33 24.19
CA ALA A 41 9.41 -38.83 22.86
C ALA A 41 8.87 -39.75 21.77
N THR A 42 8.44 -39.20 20.63
CA THR A 42 8.58 -39.84 19.31
C THR A 42 8.35 -38.89 18.14
N ALA A 43 9.14 -39.12 17.08
CA ALA A 43 8.82 -38.98 15.65
C ALA A 43 8.65 -37.58 14.99
N ASP A 44 9.61 -37.31 14.10
CA ASP A 44 9.47 -36.83 12.72
C ASP A 44 8.89 -35.45 12.33
N THR A 45 9.81 -34.67 11.73
CA THR A 45 9.64 -33.60 10.72
C THR A 45 8.78 -32.36 11.07
N PRO A 46 9.22 -31.13 10.69
CA PRO A 46 9.55 -30.82 9.29
C PRO A 46 10.86 -30.04 9.09
N SER A 47 11.78 -30.61 8.30
CA SER A 47 12.64 -29.79 7.43
C SER A 47 11.84 -29.35 6.22
N ALA A 48 10.87 -28.47 6.46
CA ALA A 48 10.43 -27.57 5.41
C ALA A 48 11.63 -26.69 5.09
N THR A 49 12.30 -26.93 3.96
CA THR A 49 13.25 -25.97 3.40
C THR A 49 12.50 -24.67 3.24
N GLY A 50 12.72 -23.75 4.20
CA GLY A 50 12.05 -22.47 4.20
C GLY A 50 12.40 -21.77 2.91
N SER A 51 11.43 -21.70 2.00
CA SER A 51 11.52 -20.83 0.83
C SER A 51 11.49 -19.42 1.38
N SER A 52 12.67 -18.92 1.74
CA SER A 52 12.87 -17.56 2.21
C SER A 52 12.45 -16.68 1.05
N ALA A 53 11.25 -16.11 1.16
CA ALA A 53 10.70 -15.26 0.13
C ALA A 53 11.74 -14.18 -0.17
N ALA A 54 12.20 -14.14 -1.42
CA ALA A 54 13.31 -13.26 -1.80
C ALA A 54 12.93 -11.83 -1.42
N ALA A 55 13.70 -11.24 -0.51
CA ALA A 55 13.46 -9.87 -0.07
C ALA A 55 13.48 -8.94 -1.28
N ALA A 56 12.57 -7.96 -1.31
CA ALA A 56 12.47 -7.03 -2.41
C ALA A 56 13.78 -6.26 -2.60
N ASP A 57 14.20 -6.11 -3.86
CA ASP A 57 15.35 -5.27 -4.20
C ASP A 57 14.90 -3.79 -4.24
N PRO A 58 15.40 -2.92 -3.34
CA PRO A 58 14.93 -1.54 -3.25
C PRO A 58 15.26 -0.72 -4.50
N ALA A 59 16.27 -1.12 -5.29
CA ALA A 59 16.59 -0.45 -6.56
C ALA A 59 15.57 -0.80 -7.66
N SER A 60 15.04 -2.02 -7.67
CA SER A 60 13.95 -2.46 -8.54
C SER A 60 12.63 -1.81 -8.14
N ASP A 61 12.29 -1.81 -6.85
CA ASP A 61 11.10 -1.14 -6.32
C ASP A 61 11.11 0.38 -6.61
N LYS A 62 12.28 1.03 -6.53
CA LYS A 62 12.43 2.42 -6.96
C LYS A 62 12.06 2.62 -8.43
N LYS A 63 12.50 1.72 -9.33
CA LYS A 63 12.15 1.79 -10.76
C LYS A 63 10.66 1.57 -11.01
N LEU A 64 10.01 0.65 -10.28
CA LEU A 64 8.56 0.47 -10.32
C LEU A 64 7.84 1.77 -9.97
N CYS A 65 8.28 2.46 -8.91
CA CYS A 65 7.72 3.74 -8.49
C CYS A 65 8.01 4.90 -9.43
N GLU A 66 9.17 4.94 -10.10
CA GLU A 66 9.46 5.93 -11.15
C GLU A 66 8.55 5.72 -12.38
N ALA A 67 8.33 4.47 -12.79
CA ALA A 67 7.39 4.13 -13.86
C ALA A 67 5.94 4.45 -13.48
N ALA A 68 5.51 4.06 -12.28
CA ALA A 68 4.19 4.37 -11.75
C ALA A 68 3.97 5.89 -11.61
N LYS A 69 4.98 6.65 -11.15
CA LYS A 69 4.92 8.11 -11.12
C LYS A 69 4.66 8.69 -12.50
N LYS A 70 5.38 8.22 -13.52
CA LYS A 70 5.16 8.69 -14.90
C LYS A 70 3.73 8.42 -15.36
N ILE A 71 3.20 7.22 -15.15
CA ILE A 71 1.81 6.87 -15.48
C ILE A 71 0.83 7.79 -14.73
N GLY A 72 1.05 8.01 -13.43
CA GLY A 72 0.21 8.90 -12.62
C GLY A 72 0.21 10.35 -13.10
N ASP A 73 1.39 10.90 -13.43
CA ASP A 73 1.53 12.26 -13.96
C ASP A 73 0.86 12.39 -15.34
N GLU A 74 1.01 11.40 -16.23
CA GLU A 74 0.38 11.35 -17.55
C GLU A 74 -1.15 11.22 -17.44
N SER A 75 -1.66 10.36 -16.57
CA SER A 75 -3.10 10.23 -16.28
C SER A 75 -3.69 11.53 -15.71
N LYS A 76 -2.99 12.21 -14.80
CA LYS A 76 -3.41 13.52 -14.27
C LYS A 76 -3.44 14.59 -15.36
N ALA A 77 -2.45 14.61 -16.25
CA ALA A 77 -2.46 15.52 -17.39
C ALA A 77 -3.64 15.24 -18.34
N ALA A 78 -3.97 13.97 -18.59
CA ALA A 78 -5.13 13.59 -19.38
C ALA A 78 -6.47 14.00 -18.74
N VAL A 79 -6.62 13.79 -17.42
CA VAL A 79 -7.78 14.25 -16.61
C VAL A 79 -7.94 15.76 -16.67
N VAL A 80 -6.87 16.53 -16.40
CA VAL A 80 -6.90 18.00 -16.47
C VAL A 80 -7.27 18.47 -17.88
N LYS A 81 -6.69 17.83 -18.92
CA LYS A 81 -7.02 18.13 -20.32
C LYS A 81 -8.48 17.83 -20.67
N ALA A 82 -9.05 16.74 -20.14
CA ALA A 82 -10.45 16.38 -20.34
C ALA A 82 -11.39 17.44 -19.79
N VAL A 83 -11.24 17.78 -18.51
CA VAL A 83 -12.05 18.80 -17.81
C VAL A 83 -11.87 20.19 -18.44
N SER A 84 -10.66 20.52 -18.89
CA SER A 84 -10.35 21.82 -19.54
C SER A 84 -10.80 21.92 -21.00
N SER A 85 -11.34 20.85 -21.60
CA SER A 85 -11.66 20.82 -23.04
C SER A 85 -12.96 21.52 -23.43
N GLY A 86 -13.84 21.80 -22.47
CA GLY A 86 -15.18 22.33 -22.71
C GLY A 86 -16.18 21.34 -23.32
N GLN A 87 -15.76 20.10 -23.59
CA GLN A 87 -16.66 19.00 -23.97
C GLN A 87 -16.99 18.12 -22.75
N ASP A 88 -17.89 17.15 -22.92
CA ASP A 88 -18.13 16.11 -21.91
C ASP A 88 -16.79 15.41 -21.57
N PRO A 89 -16.29 15.50 -20.32
CA PRO A 89 -15.02 14.91 -19.95
C PRO A 89 -15.12 13.40 -19.77
N THR A 90 -16.33 12.85 -19.57
CA THR A 90 -16.58 11.46 -19.18
C THR A 90 -15.82 10.41 -20.01
N PRO A 91 -15.83 10.40 -21.36
CA PRO A 91 -15.09 9.41 -22.16
C PRO A 91 -13.57 9.54 -22.01
N LEU A 92 -13.04 10.77 -21.84
CA LEU A 92 -11.61 11.00 -21.65
C LEU A 92 -11.16 10.65 -20.22
N MET A 93 -12.00 10.95 -19.22
CA MET A 93 -11.81 10.50 -17.83
C MET A 93 -11.79 8.97 -17.75
N LYS A 94 -12.74 8.31 -18.42
CA LYS A 94 -12.82 6.85 -18.50
C LYS A 94 -11.55 6.26 -19.08
N LYS A 95 -11.10 6.77 -20.23
CA LYS A 95 -9.82 6.37 -20.82
C LYS A 95 -8.64 6.61 -19.89
N ALA A 96 -8.55 7.77 -19.25
CA ALA A 96 -7.44 8.09 -18.35
C ALA A 96 -7.34 7.09 -17.18
N TYR A 97 -8.47 6.72 -16.56
CA TYR A 97 -8.50 5.71 -15.50
C TYR A 97 -8.24 4.27 -16.02
N THR A 98 -8.68 3.92 -17.24
CA THR A 98 -8.32 2.63 -17.87
C THR A 98 -6.81 2.53 -18.13
N ASP A 99 -6.24 3.53 -18.82
CA ASP A 99 -4.81 3.57 -19.13
C ASP A 99 -3.96 3.54 -17.84
N MET A 100 -4.42 4.22 -16.79
CA MET A 100 -3.83 4.20 -15.45
C MET A 100 -3.89 2.81 -14.82
N ALA A 101 -5.07 2.16 -14.84
CA ALA A 101 -5.28 0.83 -14.27
C ALA A 101 -4.37 -0.21 -14.95
N GLU A 102 -4.37 -0.26 -16.28
CA GLU A 102 -3.55 -1.15 -17.08
C GLU A 102 -2.05 -0.89 -16.86
N GLY A 103 -1.63 0.39 -16.89
CA GLY A 103 -0.24 0.77 -16.66
C GLY A 103 0.28 0.39 -15.28
N MET A 104 -0.53 0.58 -14.23
CA MET A 104 -0.16 0.21 -12.85
C MET A 104 -0.07 -1.30 -12.67
N VAL A 105 -1.03 -2.07 -13.18
CA VAL A 105 -1.01 -3.54 -13.12
C VAL A 105 0.15 -4.11 -13.94
N ALA A 106 0.41 -3.58 -15.13
CA ALA A 106 1.54 -3.99 -15.96
C ALA A 106 2.90 -3.65 -15.30
N THR A 107 3.02 -2.47 -14.68
CA THR A 107 4.21 -2.08 -13.91
C THR A 107 4.42 -3.04 -12.73
N ALA A 108 3.39 -3.27 -11.92
CA ALA A 108 3.44 -4.19 -10.79
C ALA A 108 3.84 -5.62 -11.20
N ALA A 109 3.38 -6.11 -12.35
CA ALA A 109 3.74 -7.43 -12.87
C ALA A 109 5.23 -7.59 -13.22
N THR A 110 6.00 -6.50 -13.29
CA THR A 110 7.47 -6.54 -13.44
C THR A 110 8.22 -6.60 -12.11
N GLY A 111 7.52 -6.46 -10.99
CA GLY A 111 8.09 -6.54 -9.63
C GLY A 111 8.32 -7.98 -9.16
N GLY A 112 9.23 -8.12 -8.18
CA GLY A 112 9.44 -9.40 -7.50
C GLY A 112 8.29 -9.75 -6.55
N SER A 113 8.08 -11.04 -6.29
CA SER A 113 6.99 -11.54 -5.42
C SER A 113 7.07 -11.12 -3.95
N GLY A 114 8.19 -10.55 -3.50
CA GLY A 114 8.35 -9.91 -2.19
C GLY A 114 8.11 -8.39 -2.17
N SER A 115 7.78 -7.77 -3.30
CA SER A 115 7.66 -6.31 -3.43
C SER A 115 6.33 -5.77 -2.88
N GLU A 116 6.41 -5.03 -1.78
CA GLU A 116 5.28 -4.25 -1.24
C GLU A 116 4.86 -3.14 -2.21
N VAL A 117 5.82 -2.55 -2.95
CA VAL A 117 5.55 -1.58 -4.01
C VAL A 117 4.71 -2.20 -5.13
N ALA A 118 5.10 -3.34 -5.68
CA ALA A 118 4.34 -4.02 -6.73
C ALA A 118 2.93 -4.36 -6.24
N THR A 119 2.81 -4.85 -5.01
CA THR A 119 1.51 -5.19 -4.39
C THR A 119 0.62 -3.96 -4.27
N ALA A 120 1.13 -2.83 -3.78
CA ALA A 120 0.38 -1.60 -3.63
C ALA A 120 -0.01 -0.97 -4.99
N LEU A 121 0.87 -1.02 -5.98
CA LEU A 121 0.59 -0.56 -7.35
C LEU A 121 -0.48 -1.42 -8.04
N ALA A 122 -0.45 -2.75 -7.87
CA ALA A 122 -1.49 -3.64 -8.41
C ALA A 122 -2.86 -3.38 -7.76
N ALA A 123 -2.90 -3.18 -6.44
CA ALA A 123 -4.12 -2.83 -5.71
C ALA A 123 -4.67 -1.47 -6.19
N PHE A 124 -3.80 -0.47 -6.35
CA PHE A 124 -4.18 0.85 -6.85
C PHE A 124 -4.69 0.82 -8.30
N GLY A 125 -4.01 0.08 -9.19
CA GLY A 125 -4.48 -0.14 -10.56
C GLY A 125 -5.84 -0.84 -10.61
N THR A 126 -6.09 -1.79 -9.70
CA THR A 126 -7.39 -2.47 -9.56
C THR A 126 -8.50 -1.49 -9.17
N GLU A 127 -8.27 -0.61 -8.20
CA GLU A 127 -9.25 0.41 -7.81
C GLU A 127 -9.45 1.46 -8.91
N ALA A 128 -8.40 1.91 -9.61
CA ALA A 128 -8.52 2.78 -10.78
C ALA A 128 -9.37 2.14 -11.89
N GLY A 129 -9.24 0.83 -12.10
CA GLY A 129 -10.08 0.07 -13.03
C GLY A 129 -11.56 0.04 -12.62
N LYS A 130 -11.85 -0.01 -11.32
CA LYS A 130 -13.24 0.11 -10.81
C LYS A 130 -13.82 1.50 -11.09
N VAL A 131 -13.04 2.58 -10.97
CA VAL A 131 -13.47 3.93 -11.35
C VAL A 131 -13.78 3.99 -12.85
N ALA A 132 -12.90 3.46 -13.70
CA ALA A 132 -13.15 3.38 -15.14
C ALA A 132 -14.39 2.54 -15.49
N GLY A 133 -14.69 1.49 -14.71
CA GLY A 133 -15.87 0.64 -14.90
C GLY A 133 -17.19 1.23 -14.35
N ALA A 134 -17.14 2.25 -13.51
CA ALA A 134 -18.30 2.75 -12.79
C ALA A 134 -19.30 3.52 -13.68
N ALA A 135 -20.59 3.45 -13.32
CA ALA A 135 -21.63 4.30 -13.89
C ALA A 135 -21.56 5.74 -13.36
N ASP A 136 -21.25 5.90 -12.07
CA ASP A 136 -20.87 7.17 -11.45
C ASP A 136 -19.36 7.13 -11.12
N MET A 137 -18.57 7.71 -12.03
CA MET A 137 -17.12 7.78 -11.88
C MET A 137 -16.68 8.68 -10.73
N THR A 138 -17.45 9.71 -10.39
CA THR A 138 -17.11 10.67 -9.33
C THR A 138 -17.23 9.98 -7.97
N ALA A 139 -18.38 9.36 -7.70
CA ALA A 139 -18.59 8.60 -6.47
C ALA A 139 -17.61 7.42 -6.32
N ALA A 140 -17.21 6.78 -7.44
CA ALA A 140 -16.18 5.75 -7.42
C ALA A 140 -14.78 6.31 -7.11
N ALA A 141 -14.42 7.49 -7.65
CA ALA A 141 -13.13 8.13 -7.38
C ALA A 141 -12.99 8.61 -5.92
N ASP A 142 -14.07 9.09 -5.31
CA ASP A 142 -14.13 9.44 -3.88
C ASP A 142 -14.20 8.21 -2.95
N GLY A 143 -14.30 7.01 -3.53
CA GLY A 143 -14.40 5.73 -2.84
C GLY A 143 -13.26 5.46 -1.86
N ALA A 144 -13.58 4.84 -0.72
CA ALA A 144 -12.60 4.49 0.30
C ALA A 144 -11.52 3.50 -0.22
N GLY A 145 -11.88 2.64 -1.17
CA GLY A 145 -10.96 1.71 -1.84
C GLY A 145 -9.83 2.44 -2.56
N LEU A 146 -10.18 3.29 -3.54
CA LEU A 146 -9.19 4.10 -4.27
C LEU A 146 -8.36 4.96 -3.32
N ARG A 147 -8.99 5.69 -2.39
CA ARG A 147 -8.25 6.55 -1.43
C ARG A 147 -7.24 5.77 -0.59
N LYS A 148 -7.60 4.56 -0.12
CA LYS A 148 -6.66 3.70 0.61
C LYS A 148 -5.55 3.19 -0.31
N ALA A 149 -5.88 2.66 -1.48
CA ALA A 149 -4.88 2.10 -2.40
C ALA A 149 -3.90 3.18 -2.91
N SER A 150 -4.37 4.39 -3.22
CA SER A 150 -3.52 5.55 -3.52
C SER A 150 -2.58 5.88 -2.37
N ALA A 151 -3.09 5.91 -1.12
CA ALA A 151 -2.29 6.23 0.05
C ALA A 151 -1.23 5.16 0.34
N ASP A 152 -1.58 3.88 0.25
CA ASP A 152 -0.67 2.75 0.44
C ASP A 152 0.43 2.75 -0.66
N ALA A 153 0.07 2.99 -1.92
CA ALA A 153 1.03 3.09 -3.03
C ALA A 153 1.95 4.32 -2.92
N ASN A 154 1.40 5.49 -2.55
CA ASN A 154 2.20 6.69 -2.26
C ASN A 154 3.17 6.45 -1.09
N ALA A 155 2.75 5.72 -0.05
CA ALA A 155 3.59 5.39 1.11
C ALA A 155 4.72 4.41 0.76
N ALA A 156 4.41 3.31 0.06
CA ALA A 156 5.40 2.33 -0.38
C ALA A 156 6.46 2.99 -1.29
N CYS A 157 6.04 3.80 -2.26
CA CYS A 157 6.98 4.50 -3.12
C CYS A 157 7.85 5.53 -2.40
N LYS A 158 7.31 6.19 -1.36
CA LYS A 158 8.09 7.10 -0.52
C LYS A 158 9.19 6.38 0.27
N GLN A 159 8.99 5.12 0.68
CA GLN A 159 10.02 4.33 1.38
C GLN A 159 11.26 4.09 0.51
N VAL A 160 11.07 3.90 -0.81
CA VAL A 160 12.16 3.78 -1.80
C VAL A 160 12.61 5.12 -2.41
N GLY A 161 12.21 6.24 -1.78
CA GLY A 161 12.67 7.58 -2.12
C GLY A 161 11.98 8.24 -3.32
N VAL A 162 10.86 7.70 -3.80
CA VAL A 162 10.07 8.29 -4.90
C VAL A 162 8.82 8.96 -4.34
N ASN A 163 8.78 10.28 -4.38
CA ASN A 163 7.56 11.02 -4.04
C ASN A 163 6.57 10.94 -5.21
N VAL A 164 5.61 10.03 -5.09
CA VAL A 164 4.43 9.97 -5.97
C VAL A 164 3.27 10.70 -5.30
N ASN A 165 2.35 11.18 -6.13
CA ASN A 165 1.08 11.72 -5.71
C ASN A 165 0.03 11.20 -6.68
N PHE A 166 -0.57 10.08 -6.32
CA PHE A 166 -1.84 9.60 -6.89
C PHE A 166 -3.01 10.36 -6.28
#